data_AF-K1T3Q8-F1
#
_entry.id   AF-K1T3Q8-F1
#
_cell.length_a   1.000
_cell.length_b   1.000
_cell.length_c   1.000
_cell.angle_alpha   90.00
_cell.angle_beta   90.00
_cell.angle_gamma   90.00
#
_symmetry.space_group_name_H-M   'P 1'
#
loop_
_entity.id
_entity.type
_entity.pdbx_description
1 polymer ?
#
loop_
_entity_poly.entity_id
_entity_poly.type
_entity_poly.pdbx_seq_one_letter_code
_entity_poly.pdbx_strand_id
1 'polypeptide(L)'
;MRTMFTPLKIAGMEVKNRTFMAPMSLGYESQDGTVNEKMEAYWLRRAQGGVGCIIVDATSVDPNVPYLGNTLCFRDEESIKKYKSFTDKVHSYGCKIIPQITHPGPESISAFFGVAPVASSSYPNSMGQMTRELTKEELPGIVALYAKASKNAKEAGFDGIELHCAHAYMLLGSFLSPLRNKRTDEYGGSLLNRARLLFEVLDAIKETCGEDFPIVLRMSGSERDPQGNTLEDMKRLIPYLE
;
A
#
# COMPACT_ATOMS: atom_id res chain seq x y z
N MET A 1 12.53 26.16 -7.43
CA MET A 1 12.77 25.20 -8.53
C MET A 1 14.14 24.52 -8.51
N ARG A 2 15.24 25.18 -8.08
CA ARG A 2 16.59 24.54 -8.06
C ARG A 2 16.67 23.21 -7.28
N THR A 3 15.91 23.06 -6.19
CA THR A 3 15.89 21.83 -5.37
C THR A 3 15.05 20.69 -5.96
N MET A 4 14.11 20.98 -6.86
CA MET A 4 13.18 19.97 -7.40
C MET A 4 13.90 18.96 -8.30
N PHE A 5 14.92 19.40 -9.03
CA PHE A 5 15.68 18.61 -10.00
C PHE A 5 17.01 18.08 -9.46
N THR A 6 17.22 18.12 -8.14
CA THR A 6 18.39 17.47 -7.51
C THR A 6 18.03 16.06 -7.06
N PRO A 7 18.99 15.13 -7.01
CA PRO A 7 18.77 13.81 -6.43
C PRO A 7 18.25 13.85 -4.99
N LEU A 8 17.55 12.79 -4.60
CA LEU A 8 17.05 12.53 -3.25
C LEU A 8 17.33 11.08 -2.89
N LYS A 9 17.97 10.84 -1.74
CA LYS A 9 18.16 9.51 -1.18
C LYS A 9 17.06 9.21 -0.16
N ILE A 10 16.40 8.06 -0.30
CA ILE A 10 15.40 7.51 0.61
C ILE A 10 15.86 6.09 0.96
N ALA A 11 16.41 5.89 2.15
CA ALA A 11 17.06 4.63 2.54
C ALA A 11 18.05 4.15 1.44
N GLY A 12 17.90 2.91 0.95
CA GLY A 12 18.70 2.35 -0.14
C GLY A 12 18.39 2.87 -1.56
N MET A 13 17.33 3.68 -1.74
CA MET A 13 16.92 4.19 -3.06
C MET A 13 17.42 5.62 -3.32
N GLU A 14 18.14 5.81 -4.42
CA GLU A 14 18.48 7.14 -4.94
C GLU A 14 17.59 7.51 -6.13
N VAL A 15 16.83 8.59 -5.98
CA VAL A 15 15.90 9.11 -6.99
C VAL A 15 16.55 10.29 -7.70
N LYS A 16 16.56 10.30 -9.05
CA LYS A 16 17.24 11.33 -9.87
C LYS A 16 16.73 12.76 -9.68
N ASN A 17 15.49 12.91 -9.21
CA ASN A 17 14.87 14.20 -8.89
C ASN A 17 13.71 14.01 -7.89
N ARG A 18 13.18 15.09 -7.32
CA ARG A 18 12.18 15.06 -6.26
C ARG A 18 10.74 14.99 -6.76
N THR A 19 10.52 14.47 -7.97
CA THR A 19 9.18 14.31 -8.53
C THR A 19 8.71 12.87 -8.37
N PHE A 20 7.57 12.71 -7.73
CA PHE A 20 6.91 11.43 -7.51
C PHE A 20 5.56 11.47 -8.21
N MET A 21 5.28 10.47 -9.04
CA MET A 21 3.94 10.28 -9.56
C MET A 21 3.14 9.43 -8.59
N ALA A 22 2.08 10.02 -8.04
CA ALA A 22 1.20 9.35 -7.10
C ALA A 22 0.52 8.11 -7.73
N PRO A 23 0.15 7.12 -6.91
CA PRO A 23 -0.55 5.94 -7.40
C PRO A 23 -1.97 6.29 -7.82
N MET A 24 -2.37 5.75 -8.96
CA MET A 24 -3.69 5.97 -9.55
C MET A 24 -4.20 4.68 -10.15
N SER A 25 -5.43 4.32 -9.81
CA SER A 25 -6.10 3.19 -10.41
C SER A 25 -6.54 3.49 -11.83
N LEU A 26 -6.03 2.69 -12.76
CA LEU A 26 -6.20 2.95 -14.20
C LEU A 26 -7.35 2.15 -14.80
N GLY A 27 -7.72 1.02 -14.17
CA GLY A 27 -8.69 0.08 -14.74
C GLY A 27 -8.11 -0.67 -15.94
N TYR A 28 -6.78 -0.72 -16.07
CA TYR A 28 -6.06 -1.39 -17.17
C TYR A 28 -5.39 -2.68 -16.71
N GLU A 29 -5.55 -3.07 -15.45
CA GLU A 29 -4.89 -4.20 -14.82
C GLU A 29 -5.34 -5.51 -15.51
N SER A 30 -4.40 -6.43 -15.72
CA SER A 30 -4.70 -7.75 -16.27
C SER A 30 -5.54 -8.57 -15.29
N GLN A 31 -6.30 -9.54 -15.79
CA GLN A 31 -7.08 -10.46 -14.95
C GLN A 31 -6.21 -11.29 -14.00
N ASP A 32 -4.97 -11.59 -14.40
CA ASP A 32 -3.98 -12.27 -13.56
C ASP A 32 -3.37 -11.37 -12.49
N GLY A 33 -3.82 -10.11 -12.37
CA GLY A 33 -3.31 -9.15 -11.39
C GLY A 33 -1.93 -8.60 -11.75
N THR A 34 -1.51 -8.68 -13.01
CA THR A 34 -0.26 -8.07 -13.49
C THR A 34 -0.50 -6.89 -14.43
N VAL A 35 0.57 -6.28 -14.93
CA VAL A 35 0.51 -5.23 -15.95
C VAL A 35 0.36 -5.85 -17.35
N ASN A 36 -0.54 -5.32 -18.18
CA ASN A 36 -0.54 -5.58 -19.63
C ASN A 36 0.18 -4.47 -20.39
N GLU A 37 0.30 -4.63 -21.70
CA GLU A 37 0.95 -3.67 -22.61
C GLU A 37 0.36 -2.25 -22.48
N LYS A 38 -0.95 -2.12 -22.28
CA LYS A 38 -1.63 -0.82 -22.16
C LYS A 38 -1.23 -0.10 -20.87
N MET A 39 -1.25 -0.81 -19.74
CA MET A 39 -0.84 -0.27 -18.45
C MET A 39 0.67 0.02 -18.43
N GLU A 40 1.48 -0.88 -18.96
CA GLU A 40 2.92 -0.69 -19.11
C GLU A 40 3.22 0.56 -19.92
N ALA A 41 2.63 0.73 -21.11
CA ALA A 41 2.85 1.89 -21.96
C ALA A 41 2.46 3.21 -21.27
N TYR A 42 1.40 3.19 -20.44
CA TYR A 42 1.00 4.35 -19.64
C TYR A 42 2.11 4.78 -18.68
N TRP A 43 2.69 3.85 -17.93
CA TRP A 43 3.74 4.16 -16.94
C TRP A 43 5.10 4.45 -17.61
N LEU A 44 5.46 3.73 -18.68
CA LEU A 44 6.70 3.99 -19.43
C LEU A 44 6.70 5.40 -20.03
N ARG A 45 5.56 5.91 -20.50
CA ARG A 45 5.46 7.29 -21.00
C ARG A 45 5.78 8.33 -19.92
N ARG A 46 5.50 8.03 -18.64
CA ARG A 46 5.80 8.92 -17.50
C ARG A 46 7.27 8.83 -17.11
N ALA A 47 7.82 7.62 -17.11
CA ALA A 47 9.25 7.38 -16.90
C ALA A 47 10.08 8.14 -17.96
N GLN A 48 9.70 8.01 -19.23
CA GLN A 48 10.29 8.75 -20.36
C GLN A 48 10.14 10.28 -20.20
N GLY A 49 9.03 10.74 -19.61
CA GLY A 49 8.78 12.15 -19.30
C GLY A 49 9.68 12.74 -18.22
N GLY A 50 10.52 11.94 -17.56
CA GLY A 50 11.54 12.41 -16.63
C GLY A 50 11.15 12.44 -15.16
N VAL A 51 10.01 11.85 -14.78
CA VAL A 51 9.65 11.69 -13.36
C VAL A 51 10.75 10.94 -12.60
N GLY A 52 10.97 11.31 -11.34
CA GLY A 52 11.99 10.71 -10.49
C GLY A 52 11.59 9.30 -10.06
N CYS A 53 10.39 9.17 -9.50
CA CYS A 53 9.84 7.91 -9.05
C CYS A 53 8.36 7.78 -9.44
N ILE A 54 7.97 6.58 -9.88
CA ILE A 54 6.57 6.21 -10.10
C ILE A 54 6.11 5.35 -8.93
N ILE A 55 4.97 5.71 -8.34
CA ILE A 55 4.24 4.86 -7.41
C ILE A 55 3.13 4.20 -8.22
N VAL A 56 3.27 2.91 -8.47
CA VAL A 56 2.30 2.13 -9.23
C VAL A 56 1.07 1.88 -8.35
N ASP A 57 -0.08 1.75 -9.00
CA ASP A 57 -1.40 1.52 -8.44
C ASP A 57 -1.47 0.53 -7.24
N ALA A 58 -2.58 0.59 -6.52
CA ALA A 58 -2.93 -0.31 -5.43
C ALA A 58 -2.65 -1.77 -5.81
N THR A 59 -1.63 -2.32 -5.17
CA THR A 59 -1.18 -3.70 -5.32
C THR A 59 -1.59 -4.47 -4.07
N SER A 60 -2.63 -5.30 -4.22
CA SER A 60 -3.20 -6.09 -3.13
C SER A 60 -2.19 -7.13 -2.61
N VAL A 61 -2.09 -7.26 -1.29
CA VAL A 61 -1.34 -8.32 -0.62
C VAL A 61 -2.02 -9.69 -0.71
N ASP A 62 -3.33 -9.70 -0.99
CA ASP A 62 -4.13 -10.93 -1.11
C ASP A 62 -4.86 -10.97 -2.47
N PRO A 63 -4.49 -11.90 -3.36
CA PRO A 63 -5.17 -12.12 -4.64
C PRO A 63 -6.66 -12.52 -4.53
N ASN A 64 -7.10 -12.99 -3.36
CA ASN A 64 -8.48 -13.39 -3.10
C ASN A 64 -9.35 -12.22 -2.63
N VAL A 65 -8.74 -11.08 -2.31
CA VAL A 65 -9.42 -9.89 -1.79
C VAL A 65 -9.12 -8.71 -2.74
N PRO A 66 -9.78 -8.64 -3.91
CA PRO A 66 -9.56 -7.57 -4.89
C PRO A 66 -10.12 -6.23 -4.39
N TYR A 67 -9.52 -5.12 -4.81
CA TYR A 67 -10.00 -3.78 -4.46
C TYR A 67 -11.19 -3.38 -5.32
N LEU A 68 -10.94 -3.09 -6.60
CA LEU A 68 -11.94 -2.70 -7.60
C LEU A 68 -11.55 -3.38 -8.92
N GLY A 69 -12.53 -3.97 -9.61
CA GLY A 69 -12.29 -4.69 -10.87
C GLY A 69 -11.12 -5.68 -10.78
N ASN A 70 -10.23 -5.63 -11.77
CA ASN A 70 -8.93 -6.29 -11.67
C ASN A 70 -8.01 -5.46 -10.77
N THR A 71 -7.31 -6.09 -9.83
CA THR A 71 -6.38 -5.41 -8.92
C THR A 71 -5.00 -6.03 -9.06
N LEU A 72 -3.97 -5.18 -9.09
CA LEU A 72 -2.59 -5.66 -9.11
C LEU A 72 -2.30 -6.54 -7.89
N CYS A 73 -1.59 -7.65 -8.07
CA CYS A 73 -1.13 -8.51 -6.98
C CYS A 73 -0.02 -9.44 -7.46
N PHE A 74 0.75 -9.99 -6.52
CA PHE A 74 1.71 -11.06 -6.79
C PHE A 74 1.03 -12.41 -6.52
N ARG A 75 0.58 -13.09 -7.58
CA ARG A 75 -0.12 -14.39 -7.46
C ARG A 75 0.84 -15.57 -7.35
N ASP A 76 1.90 -15.54 -8.13
CA ASP A 76 2.85 -16.63 -8.32
C ASP A 76 4.22 -16.12 -8.81
N GLU A 77 5.17 -17.03 -9.04
CA GLU A 77 6.50 -16.70 -9.55
C GLU A 77 6.46 -16.05 -10.95
N GLU A 78 5.49 -16.41 -11.79
CA GLU A 78 5.34 -15.82 -13.12
C GLU A 78 4.91 -14.36 -13.03
N SER A 79 4.06 -14.01 -12.07
CA SER A 79 3.73 -12.62 -11.78
C SER A 79 4.96 -11.80 -11.40
N ILE A 80 5.86 -12.35 -10.56
CA ILE A 80 7.12 -11.70 -10.16
C ILE A 80 8.01 -11.46 -11.39
N LYS A 81 8.15 -12.44 -12.29
CA LYS A 81 8.92 -12.31 -13.54
C LYS A 81 8.34 -11.24 -14.47
N LYS A 82 7.00 -11.19 -14.61
CA LYS A 82 6.32 -10.15 -15.40
C LYS A 82 6.56 -8.75 -14.83
N TYR A 83 6.42 -8.60 -13.51
CA TYR A 83 6.73 -7.33 -12.85
C TYR A 83 8.21 -6.97 -13.00
N LYS A 84 9.12 -7.94 -12.94
CA LYS A 84 10.54 -7.71 -13.19
C LYS A 84 10.82 -7.16 -14.60
N SER A 85 10.21 -7.76 -15.62
CA SER A 85 10.31 -7.23 -16.99
C SER A 85 9.81 -5.79 -17.08
N PHE A 86 8.73 -5.46 -16.37
CA PHE A 86 8.18 -4.12 -16.31
C PHE A 86 9.09 -3.11 -15.58
N THR A 87 9.60 -3.47 -14.40
CA THR A 87 10.51 -2.60 -13.62
C THR A 87 11.81 -2.36 -14.37
N ASP A 88 12.40 -3.38 -14.99
CA ASP A 88 13.61 -3.26 -15.82
C ASP A 88 13.41 -2.26 -16.97
N LYS A 89 12.24 -2.26 -17.64
CA LYS A 89 11.90 -1.27 -18.68
C LYS A 89 11.77 0.14 -18.11
N VAL A 90 11.17 0.31 -16.94
CA VAL A 90 11.05 1.63 -16.29
C VAL A 90 12.44 2.16 -15.87
N HIS A 91 13.29 1.29 -15.35
CA HIS A 91 14.68 1.60 -14.98
C HIS A 91 15.53 2.02 -16.18
N SER A 92 15.24 1.52 -17.39
CA SER A 92 15.94 1.96 -18.62
C SER A 92 15.82 3.47 -18.91
N TYR A 93 14.81 4.14 -18.34
CA TYR A 93 14.63 5.60 -18.39
C TYR A 93 15.23 6.33 -17.17
N GLY A 94 16.01 5.64 -16.33
CA GLY A 94 16.54 6.15 -15.07
C GLY A 94 15.45 6.56 -14.07
N CYS A 95 14.25 6.02 -14.19
CA CYS A 95 13.12 6.28 -13.30
C CYS A 95 13.09 5.21 -12.21
N LYS A 96 12.85 5.59 -10.96
CA LYS A 96 12.57 4.65 -9.87
C LYS A 96 11.11 4.22 -9.89
N ILE A 97 10.81 3.06 -9.34
CA ILE A 97 9.44 2.54 -9.29
C ILE A 97 9.20 1.75 -8.01
N ILE A 98 8.07 2.04 -7.37
CA ILE A 98 7.59 1.34 -6.18
C ILE A 98 6.10 1.01 -6.36
N PRO A 99 5.59 -0.15 -5.88
CA PRO A 99 4.16 -0.41 -5.87
C PRO A 99 3.51 0.15 -4.60
N GLN A 100 2.25 0.57 -4.69
CA GLN A 100 1.46 0.87 -3.50
C GLN A 100 0.90 -0.43 -2.90
N ILE A 101 1.61 -1.01 -1.93
CA ILE A 101 1.20 -2.23 -1.23
C ILE A 101 0.02 -1.92 -0.29
N THR A 102 -1.05 -2.70 -0.42
CA THR A 102 -2.28 -2.52 0.37
C THR A 102 -3.04 -3.82 0.58
N HIS A 103 -3.87 -3.88 1.62
CA HIS A 103 -4.99 -4.82 1.71
C HIS A 103 -6.29 -4.00 1.58
N PRO A 104 -7.18 -4.30 0.61
CA PRO A 104 -8.36 -3.47 0.36
C PRO A 104 -9.33 -3.39 1.54
N GLY A 105 -9.31 -4.43 2.39
CA GLY A 105 -9.99 -4.43 3.68
C GLY A 105 -11.49 -4.16 3.50
N PRO A 106 -12.07 -3.13 4.16
CA PRO A 106 -13.49 -2.87 4.08
C PRO A 106 -13.93 -2.49 2.66
N GLU A 107 -13.07 -1.90 1.83
CA GLU A 107 -13.42 -1.45 0.48
C GLU A 107 -13.17 -2.50 -0.60
N SER A 108 -12.88 -3.74 -0.21
CA SER A 108 -12.79 -4.84 -1.17
C SER A 108 -14.16 -5.14 -1.80
N ILE A 109 -14.15 -5.42 -3.11
CA ILE A 109 -15.30 -6.02 -3.82
C ILE A 109 -15.41 -7.54 -3.59
N SER A 110 -14.64 -8.13 -2.67
CA SER A 110 -14.59 -9.58 -2.40
C SER A 110 -15.97 -10.20 -2.10
N ALA A 111 -16.92 -9.42 -1.57
CA ALA A 111 -18.25 -9.91 -1.28
C ALA A 111 -19.03 -10.33 -2.54
N PHE A 112 -18.74 -9.74 -3.71
CA PHE A 112 -19.31 -10.21 -4.99
C PHE A 112 -18.76 -11.57 -5.42
N PHE A 113 -17.68 -12.03 -4.78
CA PHE A 113 -17.05 -13.34 -4.98
C PHE A 113 -17.27 -14.29 -3.78
N GLY A 114 -18.20 -13.95 -2.88
CA GLY A 114 -18.55 -14.79 -1.73
C GLY A 114 -17.64 -14.67 -0.51
N VAL A 115 -16.71 -13.72 -0.50
CA VAL A 115 -15.79 -13.49 0.63
C VAL A 115 -16.13 -12.16 1.29
N ALA A 116 -16.55 -12.18 2.55
CA ALA A 116 -16.89 -10.95 3.26
C ALA A 116 -15.66 -10.01 3.38
N PRO A 117 -15.79 -8.71 3.04
CA PRO A 117 -14.71 -7.75 3.23
C PRO A 117 -14.40 -7.63 4.73
N VAL A 118 -13.12 -7.49 5.07
CA VAL A 118 -12.64 -7.50 6.46
C VAL A 118 -12.17 -6.13 6.92
N ALA A 119 -12.34 -5.81 8.19
CA ALA A 119 -12.00 -4.50 8.74
C ALA A 119 -11.61 -4.59 10.22
N SER A 120 -11.22 -3.46 10.81
CA SER A 120 -10.99 -3.33 12.25
C SER A 120 -12.23 -3.56 13.09
N SER A 121 -13.41 -3.22 12.57
CA SER A 121 -14.72 -3.36 13.24
C SER A 121 -15.81 -3.59 12.19
N SER A 122 -16.96 -4.11 12.60
CA SER A 122 -18.08 -4.33 11.68
C SER A 122 -18.86 -3.04 11.39
N TYR A 123 -18.98 -2.69 10.11
CA TYR A 123 -19.77 -1.55 9.63
C TYR A 123 -20.06 -1.71 8.11
N PRO A 124 -21.05 -1.01 7.54
CA PRO A 124 -21.23 -0.96 6.09
C PRO A 124 -20.08 -0.19 5.41
N ASN A 125 -19.47 -0.79 4.39
CA ASN A 125 -18.49 -0.12 3.53
C ASN A 125 -19.15 0.88 2.56
N SER A 126 -18.36 1.55 1.70
CA SER A 126 -18.91 2.53 0.73
C SER A 126 -19.92 1.93 -0.26
N MET A 127 -19.89 0.62 -0.47
CA MET A 127 -20.81 -0.13 -1.33
C MET A 127 -22.02 -0.68 -0.57
N GLY A 128 -22.18 -0.37 0.71
CA GLY A 128 -23.27 -0.85 1.56
C GLY A 128 -23.13 -2.32 2.00
N GLN A 129 -21.99 -2.96 1.75
CA GLN A 129 -21.71 -4.32 2.19
C GLN A 129 -21.23 -4.31 3.64
N MET A 130 -21.76 -5.22 4.46
CA MET A 130 -21.34 -5.33 5.85
C MET A 130 -19.95 -5.96 5.95
N THR A 131 -19.03 -5.28 6.63
CA THR A 131 -17.69 -5.80 6.87
C THR A 131 -17.67 -6.77 8.04
N ARG A 132 -16.77 -7.74 7.97
CA ARG A 132 -16.44 -8.64 9.08
C ARG A 132 -15.27 -8.06 9.87
N GLU A 133 -15.42 -8.01 11.18
CA GLU A 133 -14.32 -7.67 12.06
C GLU A 133 -13.27 -8.80 12.08
N LEU A 134 -11.99 -8.45 11.93
CA LEU A 134 -10.88 -9.40 12.08
C LEU A 134 -10.73 -9.82 13.54
N THR A 135 -10.52 -11.10 13.79
CA THR A 135 -10.12 -11.57 15.12
C THR A 135 -8.63 -11.35 15.34
N LYS A 136 -8.17 -11.38 16.60
CA LYS A 136 -6.75 -11.18 16.91
C LYS A 136 -5.87 -12.29 16.33
N GLU A 137 -6.42 -13.49 16.24
CA GLU A 137 -5.75 -14.68 15.71
C GLU A 137 -5.52 -14.60 14.21
N GLU A 138 -6.29 -13.77 13.48
CA GLU A 138 -6.12 -13.55 12.03
C GLU A 138 -5.04 -12.52 11.70
N LEU A 139 -4.72 -11.60 12.62
CA LEU A 139 -3.80 -10.49 12.38
C LEU A 139 -2.37 -10.93 12.01
N PRO A 140 -1.77 -11.96 12.64
CA PRO A 140 -0.47 -12.47 12.20
C PRO A 140 -0.46 -12.93 10.74
N GLY A 141 -1.57 -13.50 10.25
CA GLY A 141 -1.73 -13.88 8.86
C GLY A 141 -1.76 -12.67 7.92
N ILE A 142 -2.45 -11.59 8.32
CA ILE A 142 -2.45 -10.32 7.59
C ILE A 142 -1.03 -9.73 7.53
N VAL A 143 -0.30 -9.70 8.64
CA VAL A 143 1.09 -9.20 8.70
C VAL A 143 1.98 -10.00 7.73
N ALA A 144 1.87 -11.32 7.73
CA ALA A 144 2.60 -12.19 6.81
C ALA A 144 2.28 -11.91 5.32
N LEU A 145 1.04 -11.54 4.98
CA LEU A 145 0.67 -11.16 3.61
C LEU A 145 1.40 -9.89 3.16
N TYR A 146 1.46 -8.85 4.01
CA TYR A 146 2.19 -7.62 3.71
C TYR A 146 3.69 -7.87 3.54
N ALA A 147 4.30 -8.66 4.44
CA ALA A 147 5.71 -9.01 4.36
C ALA A 147 6.02 -9.80 3.07
N LYS A 148 5.19 -10.79 2.73
CA LYS A 148 5.33 -11.59 1.51
C LYS A 148 5.20 -10.73 0.25
N ALA A 149 4.17 -9.88 0.17
CA ALA A 149 3.98 -9.01 -0.99
C ALA A 149 5.14 -8.02 -1.18
N SER A 150 5.68 -7.49 -0.08
CA SER A 150 6.83 -6.57 -0.11
C SER A 150 8.12 -7.29 -0.54
N LYS A 151 8.32 -8.53 -0.08
CA LYS A 151 9.40 -9.40 -0.55
C LYS A 151 9.28 -9.66 -2.06
N ASN A 152 8.10 -10.03 -2.53
CA ASN A 152 7.85 -10.25 -3.95
C ASN A 152 8.08 -8.99 -4.79
N ALA A 153 7.74 -7.80 -4.26
CA ALA A 153 8.05 -6.53 -4.90
C ALA A 153 9.58 -6.32 -5.03
N LYS A 154 10.33 -6.58 -3.96
CA LYS A 154 11.80 -6.54 -4.00
C LYS A 154 12.38 -7.51 -5.03
N GLU A 155 11.91 -8.76 -5.05
CA GLU A 155 12.34 -9.78 -6.02
C GLU A 155 11.96 -9.42 -7.46
N ALA A 156 10.83 -8.73 -7.66
CA ALA A 156 10.40 -8.18 -8.93
C ALA A 156 11.17 -6.90 -9.34
N GLY A 157 12.21 -6.50 -8.60
CA GLY A 157 13.05 -5.36 -8.95
C GLY A 157 12.44 -3.98 -8.68
N PHE A 158 11.36 -3.89 -7.90
CA PHE A 158 10.93 -2.59 -7.40
C PHE A 158 11.97 -2.02 -6.42
N ASP A 159 12.14 -0.69 -6.43
CA ASP A 159 13.17 -0.01 -5.64
C ASP A 159 12.81 0.14 -4.15
N GLY A 160 11.61 -0.29 -3.76
CA GLY A 160 10.99 -0.08 -2.47
C GLY A 160 9.48 -0.32 -2.56
N ILE A 161 8.73 0.11 -1.56
CA ILE A 161 7.26 0.11 -1.58
C ILE A 161 6.69 1.43 -1.08
N GLU A 162 5.46 1.74 -1.49
CA GLU A 162 4.60 2.63 -0.71
C GLU A 162 3.58 1.79 0.06
N LEU A 163 3.52 1.91 1.38
CA LEU A 163 2.54 1.23 2.22
C LEU A 163 1.29 2.13 2.39
N HIS A 164 0.12 1.62 2.00
CA HIS A 164 -1.11 2.39 2.05
C HIS A 164 -1.81 2.31 3.42
N CYS A 165 -1.71 3.39 4.20
CA CYS A 165 -2.29 3.53 5.55
C CYS A 165 -3.20 4.78 5.64
N ALA A 166 -3.96 5.06 4.57
CA ALA A 166 -4.63 6.34 4.36
C ALA A 166 -6.12 6.15 4.06
N HIS A 167 -6.79 7.29 3.87
CA HIS A 167 -8.20 7.43 3.48
C HIS A 167 -9.23 6.80 4.43
N ALA A 168 -8.78 6.32 5.60
CA ALA A 168 -9.60 5.62 6.59
C ALA A 168 -10.31 4.35 6.06
N TYR A 169 -9.93 3.83 4.89
CA TYR A 169 -10.66 2.75 4.24
C TYR A 169 -9.81 1.58 3.77
N MET A 170 -8.53 1.74 3.42
CA MET A 170 -7.68 0.55 3.25
C MET A 170 -7.45 -0.10 4.61
N LEU A 171 -7.10 -1.39 4.68
CA LEU A 171 -7.10 -2.12 5.96
C LEU A 171 -6.31 -1.39 7.05
N LEU A 172 -5.06 -1.00 6.79
CA LEU A 172 -4.25 -0.24 7.76
C LEU A 172 -4.83 1.15 8.06
N GLY A 173 -5.40 1.82 7.06
CA GLY A 173 -6.09 3.10 7.26
C GLY A 173 -7.34 2.95 8.15
N SER A 174 -8.09 1.86 8.01
CA SER A 174 -9.27 1.56 8.82
C SER A 174 -8.90 1.28 10.28
N PHE A 175 -7.81 0.54 10.53
CA PHE A 175 -7.27 0.35 11.87
C PHE A 175 -6.82 1.66 12.49
N LEU A 176 -6.12 2.50 11.72
CA LEU A 176 -5.60 3.77 12.23
C LEU A 176 -6.72 4.78 12.55
N SER A 177 -7.82 4.77 11.80
CA SER A 177 -8.91 5.74 11.93
C SER A 177 -9.82 5.45 13.13
N PRO A 178 -10.01 6.39 14.08
CA PRO A 178 -11.00 6.25 15.14
C PRO A 178 -12.45 6.32 14.62
N LEU A 179 -12.68 6.75 13.38
CA LEU A 179 -14.00 6.68 12.73
C LEU A 179 -14.41 5.23 12.48
N ARG A 180 -13.45 4.36 12.15
CA ARG A 180 -13.69 2.98 11.74
C ARG A 180 -13.32 1.96 12.82
N ASN A 181 -12.21 2.16 13.51
CA ASN A 181 -11.73 1.24 14.53
C ASN A 181 -12.41 1.52 15.88
N LYS A 182 -13.37 0.66 16.20
CA LYS A 182 -14.14 0.66 17.45
C LYS A 182 -13.73 -0.49 18.38
N ARG A 183 -12.60 -1.15 18.11
CA ARG A 183 -12.10 -2.24 18.94
C ARG A 183 -11.78 -1.73 20.35
N THR A 184 -11.97 -2.61 21.32
CA THR A 184 -11.67 -2.36 22.74
C THR A 184 -10.46 -3.17 23.23
N ASP A 185 -9.81 -3.91 22.33
CA ASP A 185 -8.61 -4.69 22.60
C ASP A 185 -7.33 -3.87 22.33
N GLU A 186 -6.18 -4.53 22.33
CA GLU A 186 -4.87 -3.91 22.11
C GLU A 186 -4.67 -3.30 20.71
N TYR A 187 -5.60 -3.52 19.77
CA TYR A 187 -5.60 -2.95 18.42
C TYR A 187 -6.58 -1.78 18.26
N GLY A 188 -7.25 -1.33 19.33
CA GLY A 188 -8.19 -0.19 19.31
C GLY A 188 -8.09 0.75 20.49
N GLY A 189 -8.96 1.76 20.51
CA GLY A 189 -8.97 2.81 21.52
C GLY A 189 -7.89 3.86 21.28
N SER A 190 -6.74 3.76 21.95
CA SER A 190 -5.67 4.77 21.89
C SER A 190 -5.04 4.89 20.50
N LEU A 191 -4.42 6.03 20.18
CA LEU A 191 -3.72 6.23 18.90
C LEU A 191 -2.66 5.16 18.63
N LEU A 192 -1.86 4.81 19.65
CA LEU A 192 -0.81 3.80 19.50
C LEU A 192 -1.37 2.37 19.37
N ASN A 193 -2.49 2.06 20.02
CA ASN A 193 -3.15 0.77 19.81
C ASN A 193 -3.74 0.68 18.39
N ARG A 194 -4.39 1.74 17.91
CA ARG A 194 -4.89 1.81 16.52
C ARG A 194 -3.77 1.69 15.48
N ALA A 195 -2.57 2.17 15.79
CA ALA A 195 -1.38 2.05 14.96
C ALA A 195 -0.63 0.72 15.13
N ARG A 196 -1.01 -0.15 16.09
CA ARG A 196 -0.27 -1.38 16.41
C ARG A 196 -0.07 -2.30 15.21
N LEU A 197 -1.13 -2.54 14.44
CA LEU A 197 -1.04 -3.38 13.24
C LEU A 197 -0.10 -2.77 12.18
N LEU A 198 -0.05 -1.44 12.08
CA LEU A 198 0.90 -0.76 11.19
C LEU A 198 2.35 -1.03 11.63
N PHE A 199 2.65 -0.93 12.92
CA PHE A 199 3.98 -1.23 13.45
C PHE A 199 4.37 -2.70 13.18
N GLU A 200 3.49 -3.65 13.48
CA GLU A 200 3.74 -5.08 13.24
C GLU A 200 3.99 -5.37 11.75
N VAL A 201 3.27 -4.70 10.85
CA VAL A 201 3.51 -4.80 9.40
C VAL A 201 4.86 -4.21 9.01
N LEU A 202 5.24 -3.04 9.54
CA LEU A 202 6.54 -2.42 9.25
C LEU A 202 7.70 -3.30 9.70
N ASP A 203 7.63 -3.82 10.93
CA ASP A 203 8.64 -4.71 11.49
C ASP A 203 8.81 -5.96 10.64
N ALA A 204 7.70 -6.62 10.25
CA ALA A 204 7.74 -7.82 9.43
C ALA A 204 8.29 -7.56 8.01
N ILE A 205 7.98 -6.40 7.41
CA ILE A 205 8.54 -6.00 6.11
C ILE A 205 10.05 -5.78 6.25
N LYS A 206 10.51 -5.10 7.31
CA LYS A 206 11.95 -4.86 7.55
C LYS A 206 12.72 -6.14 7.81
N GLU A 207 12.18 -7.05 8.63
CA GLU A 207 12.75 -8.37 8.87
C GLU A 207 12.91 -9.16 7.56
N THR A 208 11.91 -9.10 6.68
CA THR A 208 11.89 -9.89 5.45
C THR A 208 12.71 -9.25 4.32
N CYS A 209 12.66 -7.93 4.18
CA CYS A 209 13.24 -7.20 3.06
C CYS A 209 14.59 -6.56 3.39
N GLY A 210 14.99 -6.51 4.66
CA GLY A 210 16.20 -5.87 5.16
C GLY A 210 16.00 -4.38 5.49
N GLU A 211 16.83 -3.88 6.41
CA GLU A 211 16.74 -2.53 6.98
C GLU A 211 16.83 -1.41 5.93
N ASP A 212 17.67 -1.58 4.91
CA ASP A 212 17.85 -0.59 3.85
C ASP A 212 16.73 -0.58 2.81
N PHE A 213 15.78 -1.53 2.85
CA PHE A 213 14.67 -1.56 1.92
C PHE A 213 13.75 -0.34 2.15
N PRO A 214 13.56 0.52 1.12
CA PRO A 214 12.77 1.73 1.28
C PRO A 214 11.28 1.44 1.45
N ILE A 215 10.70 2.01 2.50
CA ILE A 215 9.25 2.00 2.75
C ILE A 215 8.80 3.47 2.81
N VAL A 216 7.93 3.86 1.89
CA VAL A 216 7.25 5.15 1.92
C VAL A 216 5.86 4.93 2.53
N LEU A 217 5.49 5.71 3.55
CA LEU A 217 4.16 5.60 4.16
C LEU A 217 3.20 6.62 3.53
N ARG A 218 2.06 6.14 3.02
CA ARG A 218 0.94 7.01 2.64
C ARG A 218 -0.09 7.04 3.76
N MET A 219 -0.21 8.19 4.43
CA MET A 219 -1.10 8.38 5.57
C MET A 219 -1.98 9.62 5.40
N SER A 220 -3.18 9.60 5.98
CA SER A 220 -4.05 10.78 6.03
C SER A 220 -3.54 11.77 7.07
N GLY A 221 -3.09 12.96 6.66
CA GLY A 221 -2.67 14.00 7.60
C GLY A 221 -3.81 14.55 8.48
N SER A 222 -5.05 14.50 7.99
CA SER A 222 -6.26 14.76 8.77
C SER A 222 -7.44 14.11 8.07
N GLU A 223 -8.35 13.53 8.85
CA GLU A 223 -9.58 12.92 8.32
C GLU A 223 -10.70 13.94 8.10
N ARG A 224 -10.51 15.21 8.50
CA ARG A 224 -11.46 16.32 8.35
C ARG A 224 -12.86 16.03 8.94
N ASP A 225 -12.92 15.13 9.90
CA ASP A 225 -14.09 14.81 10.70
C ASP A 225 -13.75 15.05 12.18
N PRO A 226 -14.61 15.69 12.99
CA PRO A 226 -14.36 15.89 14.41
C PRO A 226 -14.11 14.62 15.22
N GLN A 227 -14.59 13.46 14.76
CA GLN A 227 -14.38 12.15 15.39
C GLN A 227 -13.20 11.38 14.76
N GLY A 228 -12.55 11.95 13.76
CA GLY A 228 -11.43 11.36 13.03
C GLY A 228 -10.07 11.77 13.57
N ASN A 229 -9.02 11.19 12.98
CA ASN A 229 -7.65 11.60 13.26
C ASN A 229 -7.41 13.06 12.82
N THR A 230 -6.82 13.84 13.71
CA THR A 230 -6.41 15.21 13.44
C THR A 230 -4.95 15.29 12.99
N LEU A 231 -4.54 16.46 12.50
CA LEU A 231 -3.13 16.73 12.20
C LEU A 231 -2.25 16.58 13.44
N GLU A 232 -2.76 16.94 14.61
CA GLU A 232 -1.99 16.83 15.85
C GLU A 232 -1.83 15.37 16.30
N ASP A 233 -2.85 14.53 16.09
CA ASP A 233 -2.71 13.08 16.29
C ASP A 233 -1.63 12.51 15.38
N MET A 234 -1.64 12.87 14.10
CA MET A 234 -0.65 12.36 13.15
C MET A 234 0.77 12.84 13.50
N LYS A 235 0.93 14.10 13.94
CA LYS A 235 2.22 14.60 14.43
C LYS A 235 2.72 13.86 15.68
N ARG A 236 1.83 13.36 16.54
CA ARG A 236 2.20 12.53 17.69
C ARG A 236 2.58 11.11 17.29
N LEU A 237 2.02 10.59 16.20
CA LEU A 237 2.31 9.24 15.71
C LEU A 237 3.64 9.17 14.93
N ILE A 238 3.94 10.18 14.09
CA ILE A 238 5.10 10.18 13.19
C ILE A 238 6.43 9.81 13.89
N PRO A 239 6.77 10.33 15.09
CA PRO A 239 8.02 9.98 15.76
C PRO A 239 8.18 8.50 16.14
N TYR A 240 7.10 7.71 16.14
CA TYR A 240 7.13 6.26 16.36
C TYR A 240 7.32 5.46 15.05
N LEU A 241 7.36 6.13 13.90
CA LEU A 241 7.49 5.52 12.57
C LEU A 241 8.86 5.82 11.91
N GLU A 242 9.70 6.62 12.57
CA GLU A 242 11.08 6.94 12.17
C GLU A 242 12.09 5.97 12.78
#